data_AF-A0A6B2NVQ9-F1
#
_entry.id   AF-A0A6B2NVQ9-F1
#
_cell.length_a   1.000
_cell.length_b   1.000
_cell.length_c   1.000
_cell.angle_alpha   90.00
_cell.angle_beta   90.00
_cell.angle_gamma   90.00
#
_symmetry.space_group_name_H-M   'P 1'
#
loop_
_entity.id
_entity.type
_entity.pdbx_description
1 polymer ?
#
loop_
_entity_poly.entity_id
_entity_poly.type
_entity_poly.pdbx_seq_one_letter_code
_entity_poly.pdbx_strand_id
1 'polypeptide(L)'
;MTDYTPVTDNTLLPFGDAQIPRGDENTSDEISITEIFEDGFLFGGETFDSFWVSTNGGVNFVGPWGSWASDPYNIAPLSADLDSRNPPDPASGVFVDLNTERDSVVVTWNLIGRYFQDYLNPYTFQMELLDLGDGDAEVIFRYADMGETGDSWYSAGLTAEWGSSIVFEHWDSGIPAFELDDTPGNTGIAGVWQYRIVDGVLEPGLIEDGTPEADLMVGTARGDVLNGLGGDDTIQGNDGADVLDGGNGNDEIDGGLSQDSITGGAGADTITGGGGNDQISGQDGNDTIDGGDGSDTIYGGVGDDLLAESWVTAERWNANDRIEGGEGNDTVQGAYGNDTIDGGDGNDELRGGHNQDEMHGGAGNDTMAGGGGNDSLYGGDGDDFLYGDIGFNTTEGGAGADTFLLDPMGVLTIVDYNPGEGDRLIVDGDLYARNSFFARSGGAGEIYDADGNRTSSALDILYRAEGEPDLRLIATVTLLSGVDAVELALPSELNPDLSPIIWDFF
;
A
#
# COMPACT_ATOMS: atom_id res chain seq x y z
N MET A 1 -12.20 25.45 -0.38
CA MET A 1 -11.42 24.81 0.70
C MET A 1 -11.62 25.64 1.96
N THR A 2 -12.71 25.35 2.66
CA THR A 2 -12.89 25.73 4.06
C THR A 2 -11.98 24.81 4.89
N ASP A 3 -11.18 25.40 5.78
CA ASP A 3 -10.21 24.68 6.61
C ASP A 3 -10.94 23.61 7.44
N TYR A 4 -10.50 22.35 7.33
CA TYR A 4 -10.97 21.27 8.20
C TYR A 4 -10.64 21.66 9.65
N THR A 5 -11.66 21.75 10.51
CA THR A 5 -11.48 22.07 11.93
C THR A 5 -11.89 20.86 12.77
N PRO A 6 -10.92 20.08 13.26
CA PRO A 6 -11.23 18.92 14.10
C PRO A 6 -12.03 19.31 15.34
N VAL A 7 -13.06 18.54 15.67
CA VAL A 7 -13.82 18.72 16.91
C VAL A 7 -12.95 18.25 18.09
N THR A 8 -12.52 19.19 18.93
CA THR A 8 -11.55 18.92 20.01
C THR A 8 -12.18 18.55 21.36
N ASP A 9 -13.50 18.49 21.47
CA ASP A 9 -14.19 18.10 22.70
C ASP A 9 -15.55 17.43 22.45
N ASN A 10 -16.00 16.65 23.44
CA ASN A 10 -17.30 15.96 23.42
C ASN A 10 -18.42 16.78 24.09
N THR A 11 -18.37 18.10 23.99
CA THR A 11 -19.42 18.95 24.57
C THR A 11 -20.65 18.92 23.66
N LEU A 12 -21.80 18.53 24.21
CA LEU A 12 -23.07 18.62 23.49
C LEU A 12 -23.42 20.07 23.18
N LEU A 13 -23.81 20.33 21.94
CA LEU A 13 -24.40 21.59 21.53
C LEU A 13 -25.77 21.77 22.17
N PRO A 14 -26.23 23.03 22.35
CA PRO A 14 -27.63 23.30 22.67
C PRO A 14 -28.53 22.62 21.65
N PHE A 15 -29.64 22.05 22.11
CA PHE A 15 -30.64 21.47 21.23
C PHE A 15 -31.92 22.31 21.27
N GLY A 16 -32.60 22.37 20.12
CA GLY A 16 -33.75 23.23 19.88
C GLY A 16 -35.05 22.71 20.51
N ASP A 17 -36.18 23.03 19.89
CA ASP A 17 -37.47 22.54 20.34
C ASP A 17 -37.65 21.03 20.06
N ALA A 18 -38.39 20.34 20.92
CA ALA A 18 -38.70 18.92 20.73
C ALA A 18 -39.55 18.74 19.46
N GLN A 19 -39.04 17.98 18.49
CA GLN A 19 -39.74 17.66 17.24
C GLN A 19 -40.50 16.34 17.33
N ILE A 20 -39.97 15.36 18.08
CA ILE A 20 -40.65 14.10 18.30
C ILE A 20 -40.85 13.90 19.80
N PRO A 21 -42.09 14.07 20.29
CA PRO A 21 -42.45 13.74 21.65
C PRO A 21 -42.37 12.24 21.90
N ARG A 22 -42.31 11.88 23.19
CA ARG A 22 -42.35 10.50 23.66
C ARG A 22 -43.56 9.72 23.11
N GLY A 23 -43.30 8.50 22.61
CA GLY A 23 -44.33 7.53 22.19
C GLY A 23 -44.72 7.62 20.72
N ASP A 24 -44.07 8.52 19.97
CA ASP A 24 -44.12 8.57 18.52
C ASP A 24 -42.85 7.94 17.93
N GLU A 25 -42.94 7.42 16.71
CA GLU A 25 -41.83 6.70 16.05
C GLU A 25 -40.97 7.61 15.16
N ASN A 26 -41.58 8.59 14.50
CA ASN A 26 -40.93 9.47 13.52
C ASN A 26 -41.54 10.87 13.54
N THR A 27 -40.87 11.84 12.91
CA THR A 27 -41.48 13.14 12.59
C THR A 27 -42.75 12.94 11.75
N SER A 28 -43.76 13.80 11.97
CA SER A 28 -45.01 13.74 11.21
C SER A 28 -44.86 14.23 9.77
N ASP A 29 -43.88 15.10 9.54
CA ASP A 29 -43.58 15.76 8.27
C ASP A 29 -42.05 15.84 8.08
N GLU A 30 -41.60 16.13 6.86
CA GLU A 30 -40.20 16.42 6.52
C GLU A 30 -39.73 17.71 7.21
N ILE A 31 -38.51 17.66 7.74
CA ILE A 31 -37.82 18.82 8.28
C ILE A 31 -37.00 19.44 7.14
N SER A 32 -37.36 20.65 6.75
CA SER A 32 -36.61 21.44 5.77
C SER A 32 -35.28 21.91 6.34
N ILE A 33 -34.20 21.75 5.56
CA ILE A 33 -32.84 22.22 5.90
C ILE A 33 -32.37 23.39 5.03
N THR A 34 -33.22 23.88 4.12
CA THR A 34 -32.90 24.99 3.18
C THR A 34 -32.51 26.32 3.80
N GLU A 35 -32.70 26.52 5.11
CA GLU A 35 -32.20 27.69 5.83
C GLU A 35 -30.72 27.56 6.21
N ILE A 36 -30.20 26.33 6.24
CA ILE A 36 -28.79 26.01 6.50
C ILE A 36 -28.12 25.69 5.16
N PHE A 37 -28.57 24.64 4.48
CA PHE A 37 -28.05 24.22 3.18
C PHE A 37 -28.77 24.97 2.04
N GLU A 38 -28.31 26.16 1.70
CA GLU A 38 -28.92 27.00 0.66
C GLU A 38 -28.89 26.34 -0.73
N ASP A 39 -27.83 25.57 -1.01
CA ASP A 39 -27.63 24.82 -2.26
C ASP A 39 -28.16 23.38 -2.20
N GLY A 40 -28.67 22.97 -1.03
CA GLY A 40 -29.05 21.59 -0.71
C GLY A 40 -27.86 20.73 -0.33
N PHE A 41 -28.08 19.70 0.48
CA PHE A 41 -27.05 18.76 0.92
C PHE A 41 -26.82 17.67 -0.15
N LEU A 42 -25.61 17.61 -0.71
CA LEU A 42 -25.24 16.63 -1.72
C LEU A 42 -24.70 15.36 -1.05
N PHE A 43 -25.30 14.21 -1.30
CA PHE A 43 -24.86 12.94 -0.74
C PHE A 43 -25.24 11.76 -1.64
N GLY A 44 -24.27 10.92 -2.00
CA GLY A 44 -24.50 9.75 -2.86
C GLY A 44 -24.93 10.11 -4.28
N GLY A 45 -24.54 11.28 -4.77
CA GLY A 45 -24.91 11.79 -6.09
C GLY A 45 -26.33 12.39 -6.19
N GLU A 46 -27.06 12.49 -5.07
CA GLU A 46 -28.37 13.13 -4.98
C GLU A 46 -28.31 14.36 -4.05
N THR A 47 -29.12 15.38 -4.35
CA THR A 47 -29.19 16.61 -3.54
C THR A 47 -30.48 16.65 -2.73
N PHE A 48 -30.36 16.89 -1.43
CA PHE A 48 -31.47 16.88 -0.47
C PHE A 48 -31.71 18.25 0.15
N ASP A 49 -32.98 18.63 0.28
CA ASP A 49 -33.42 19.90 0.88
C ASP A 49 -34.16 19.69 2.22
N SER A 50 -34.33 18.44 2.62
CA SER A 50 -35.10 18.03 3.79
C SER A 50 -34.80 16.58 4.20
N PHE A 51 -35.18 16.22 5.44
CA PHE A 51 -35.08 14.85 5.94
C PHE A 51 -36.20 14.51 6.94
N TRP A 52 -36.35 13.21 7.22
CA TRP A 52 -37.17 12.65 8.29
C TRP A 52 -36.30 12.25 9.48
N VAL A 53 -36.82 12.40 10.70
CA VAL A 53 -36.12 11.92 11.91
C VAL A 53 -36.93 10.81 12.58
N SER A 54 -36.24 9.80 13.08
CA SER A 54 -36.82 8.67 13.81
C SER A 54 -36.37 8.66 15.27
N THR A 55 -37.25 8.24 16.19
CA THR A 55 -36.87 7.97 17.59
C THR A 55 -35.97 6.75 17.74
N ASN A 56 -35.86 5.92 16.70
CA ASN A 56 -34.94 4.78 16.61
C ASN A 56 -33.50 5.18 16.21
N GLY A 57 -33.21 6.48 16.21
CA GLY A 57 -31.85 6.99 16.00
C GLY A 57 -31.52 7.20 14.52
N GLY A 58 -32.43 7.77 13.74
CA GLY A 58 -32.23 7.89 12.29
C GLY A 58 -32.58 9.26 11.72
N VAL A 59 -31.74 9.76 10.81
CA VAL A 59 -32.05 10.81 9.84
C VAL A 59 -32.14 10.17 8.45
N ASN A 60 -33.27 10.32 7.77
CA ASN A 60 -33.56 9.66 6.49
C ASN A 60 -33.93 10.68 5.42
N PHE A 61 -33.30 10.59 4.25
CA PHE A 61 -33.49 11.57 3.18
C PHE A 61 -34.49 11.14 2.09
N VAL A 62 -34.94 9.89 2.08
CA VAL A 62 -35.85 9.36 1.03
C VAL A 62 -37.22 8.89 1.56
N GLY A 63 -37.40 8.76 2.89
CA GLY A 63 -38.71 8.44 3.45
C GLY A 63 -38.77 8.31 4.97
N PRO A 64 -40.00 8.19 5.53
CA PRO A 64 -40.25 8.28 6.97
C PRO A 64 -40.05 6.96 7.75
N TRP A 65 -39.73 5.85 7.08
CA TRP A 65 -39.55 4.57 7.76
C TRP A 65 -38.18 4.60 8.46
N GLY A 66 -38.13 4.17 9.72
CA GLY A 66 -36.99 4.40 10.63
C GLY A 66 -35.64 3.93 10.08
N SER A 67 -34.54 4.37 10.69
CA SER A 67 -33.20 4.04 10.20
C SER A 67 -32.93 2.54 10.22
N TRP A 68 -32.72 1.96 9.05
CA TRP A 68 -32.09 0.66 8.89
C TRP A 68 -30.90 0.85 7.96
N ALA A 69 -29.76 0.21 8.23
CA ALA A 69 -28.58 0.27 7.36
C ALA A 69 -28.84 -0.23 5.91
N SER A 70 -30.02 -0.77 5.61
CA SER A 70 -30.46 -1.13 4.27
C SER A 70 -31.15 0.00 3.51
N ASP A 71 -31.42 1.15 4.15
CA ASP A 71 -32.07 2.28 3.50
C ASP A 71 -31.05 3.09 2.68
N PRO A 72 -31.43 3.54 1.47
CA PRO A 72 -30.49 4.04 0.48
C PRO A 72 -29.87 5.40 0.85
N TYR A 73 -30.43 6.20 1.76
CA TYR A 73 -29.87 7.50 2.18
C TYR A 73 -30.20 7.76 3.65
N ASN A 74 -29.34 7.28 4.54
CA ASN A 74 -29.56 7.29 5.99
C ASN A 74 -28.31 7.73 6.76
N ILE A 75 -28.52 8.47 7.85
CA ILE A 75 -27.50 8.82 8.86
C ILE A 75 -28.05 8.41 10.24
N ALA A 76 -27.42 7.48 10.94
CA ALA A 76 -28.03 6.89 12.13
C ALA A 76 -27.05 6.38 13.20
N PRO A 77 -27.37 6.60 14.49
CA PRO A 77 -27.06 5.66 15.58
C PRO A 77 -28.16 4.61 15.82
N LEU A 78 -27.95 3.31 15.57
CA LEU A 78 -29.05 2.35 15.64
C LEU A 78 -29.29 1.74 17.03
N SER A 79 -30.54 1.80 17.51
CA SER A 79 -31.12 0.77 18.39
C SER A 79 -32.63 0.63 18.20
N ALA A 80 -33.14 -0.60 18.34
CA ALA A 80 -34.51 -1.01 18.02
C ALA A 80 -35.60 -0.52 19.00
N ASP A 81 -36.76 -0.14 18.42
CA ASP A 81 -38.10 0.12 18.99
C ASP A 81 -38.14 0.32 20.52
N LEU A 82 -38.22 1.60 20.90
CA LEU A 82 -38.06 2.08 22.27
C LEU A 82 -39.38 2.48 22.95
N ASP A 83 -40.54 2.21 22.34
CA ASP A 83 -41.85 2.51 22.97
C ASP A 83 -42.20 1.55 24.13
N SER A 84 -41.35 0.57 24.45
CA SER A 84 -41.62 -0.41 25.51
C SER A 84 -40.54 -0.47 26.61
N ARG A 85 -40.72 0.33 27.67
CA ARG A 85 -40.79 -0.09 29.10
C ARG A 85 -40.27 0.98 30.10
N ASN A 86 -41.21 1.53 30.89
CA ASN A 86 -41.04 2.29 32.16
C ASN A 86 -40.27 3.63 32.08
N PRO A 87 -40.69 4.69 32.80
CA PRO A 87 -40.48 6.08 32.36
C PRO A 87 -39.08 6.63 32.70
N PRO A 88 -38.30 7.12 31.71
CA PRO A 88 -37.31 8.15 31.96
C PRO A 88 -37.96 9.55 31.98
N ASP A 89 -37.17 10.53 32.37
CA ASP A 89 -37.45 11.94 32.61
C ASP A 89 -38.41 12.62 31.57
N PRO A 90 -39.29 13.54 31.98
CA PRO A 90 -40.05 14.43 31.09
C PRO A 90 -39.22 15.21 30.05
N ALA A 91 -37.90 15.32 30.25
CA ALA A 91 -36.96 15.91 29.30
C ALA A 91 -36.60 14.99 28.11
N SER A 92 -37.11 13.75 28.06
CA SER A 92 -36.88 12.82 26.95
C SER A 92 -37.59 13.26 25.67
N GLY A 93 -36.88 13.22 24.54
CA GLY A 93 -37.38 13.68 23.24
C GLY A 93 -36.30 13.58 22.16
N VAL A 94 -36.74 13.66 20.90
CA VAL A 94 -35.83 13.98 19.79
C VAL A 94 -35.99 15.46 19.46
N PHE A 95 -34.87 16.16 19.47
CA PHE A 95 -34.78 17.60 19.30
C PHE A 95 -34.03 17.89 18.00
N VAL A 96 -34.52 18.86 17.25
CA VAL A 96 -33.84 19.33 16.03
C VAL A 96 -33.66 20.83 16.14
N ASP A 97 -32.43 21.28 15.93
CA ASP A 97 -32.04 22.68 15.92
C ASP A 97 -31.49 23.06 14.55
N LEU A 98 -31.98 24.17 13.99
CA LEU A 98 -31.43 24.78 12.77
C LEU A 98 -30.59 25.98 13.22
N ASN A 99 -29.28 25.80 13.29
CA ASN A 99 -28.35 26.78 13.85
C ASN A 99 -27.72 27.62 12.74
N THR A 100 -28.35 28.74 12.41
CA THR A 100 -27.88 29.71 11.41
C THR A 100 -26.64 30.50 11.83
N GLU A 101 -26.20 30.41 13.10
CA GLU A 101 -24.93 31.03 13.54
C GLU A 101 -23.73 30.10 13.28
N ARG A 102 -23.95 28.78 13.25
CA ARG A 102 -22.94 27.77 12.92
C ARG A 102 -23.09 27.21 11.50
N ASP A 103 -24.14 27.60 10.78
CA ASP A 103 -24.53 26.95 9.53
C ASP A 103 -24.66 25.43 9.70
N SER A 104 -25.34 24.99 10.76
CA SER A 104 -25.49 23.56 11.06
C SER A 104 -26.90 23.13 11.46
N VAL A 105 -27.20 21.85 11.20
CA VAL A 105 -28.40 21.16 11.65
C VAL A 105 -28.03 20.19 12.74
N VAL A 106 -28.59 20.34 13.93
CA VAL A 106 -28.30 19.48 15.08
C VAL A 106 -29.50 18.61 15.43
N VAL A 107 -29.33 17.29 15.42
CA VAL A 107 -30.35 16.33 15.86
C VAL A 107 -29.89 15.66 17.15
N THR A 108 -30.68 15.76 18.20
CA THR A 108 -30.34 15.23 19.53
C THR A 108 -31.38 14.23 19.99
N TRP A 109 -30.94 13.00 20.25
CA TRP A 109 -31.70 11.97 20.95
C TRP A 109 -31.35 12.04 22.42
N ASN A 110 -32.14 12.80 23.18
CA ASN A 110 -31.90 13.03 24.60
C ASN A 110 -32.72 12.05 25.43
N LEU A 111 -32.03 11.19 26.19
CA LEU A 111 -32.66 10.20 27.08
C LEU A 111 -33.61 9.24 26.34
N ILE A 112 -33.39 9.06 25.03
CA ILE A 112 -34.06 8.11 24.15
C ILE A 112 -32.96 7.20 23.61
N GLY A 113 -33.08 5.89 23.82
CA GLY A 113 -32.06 4.92 23.38
C GLY A 113 -31.66 3.92 24.46
N ARG A 114 -31.14 2.77 24.03
CA ARG A 114 -30.33 1.88 24.86
C ARG A 114 -28.96 1.71 24.23
N TYR A 115 -28.04 2.57 24.64
CA TYR A 115 -26.64 2.50 24.20
C TYR A 115 -25.78 1.61 25.15
N PHE A 116 -26.38 0.96 26.16
CA PHE A 116 -25.67 0.11 27.15
C PHE A 116 -26.60 -0.94 27.82
N GLN A 117 -26.02 -2.04 28.36
CA GLN A 117 -26.69 -3.07 29.17
C GLN A 117 -27.20 -2.60 30.55
N ASP A 118 -26.65 -1.55 31.14
CA ASP A 118 -27.02 -1.11 32.49
C ASP A 118 -28.19 -0.12 32.43
N TYR A 119 -29.39 -0.65 32.62
CA TYR A 119 -30.74 -0.03 32.66
C TYR A 119 -30.91 1.20 33.59
N LEU A 120 -29.84 1.87 34.03
CA LEU A 120 -29.82 2.76 35.18
C LEU A 120 -29.43 4.22 34.87
N ASN A 121 -28.96 4.56 33.66
CA ASN A 121 -28.71 5.96 33.29
C ASN A 121 -29.20 6.30 31.87
N PRO A 122 -29.92 7.41 31.69
CA PRO A 122 -30.27 7.89 30.36
C PRO A 122 -29.11 8.67 29.73
N TYR A 123 -28.77 8.38 28.47
CA TYR A 123 -27.68 9.02 27.73
C TYR A 123 -28.21 9.88 26.57
N THR A 124 -27.38 10.81 26.10
CA THR A 124 -27.68 11.69 24.97
C THR A 124 -26.77 11.33 23.81
N PHE A 125 -27.36 11.16 22.63
CA PHE A 125 -26.64 11.12 21.36
C PHE A 125 -26.99 12.37 20.56
N GLN A 126 -26.00 12.98 19.94
CA GLN A 126 -26.18 14.15 19.10
C GLN A 126 -25.48 13.96 17.76
N MET A 127 -26.18 14.27 16.67
CA MET A 127 -25.63 14.48 15.34
C MET A 127 -25.63 15.98 15.05
N GLU A 128 -24.58 16.48 14.43
CA GLU A 128 -24.51 17.79 13.79
C GLU A 128 -24.16 17.59 12.31
N LEU A 129 -24.94 18.18 11.41
CA LEU A 129 -24.62 18.34 9.98
C LEU A 129 -24.20 19.79 9.78
N LEU A 130 -22.91 20.04 9.55
CA LEU A 130 -22.34 21.35 9.33
C LEU A 130 -22.25 21.61 7.82
N ASP A 131 -22.84 22.69 7.33
CA ASP A 131 -22.76 23.09 5.93
C ASP A 131 -21.40 23.72 5.63
N LEU A 132 -20.75 23.26 4.56
CA LEU A 132 -19.49 23.81 4.06
C LEU A 132 -19.68 24.67 2.80
N GLY A 133 -20.90 24.73 2.26
CA GLY A 133 -21.25 25.36 0.98
C GLY A 133 -21.19 24.39 -0.20
N ASP A 134 -21.79 24.78 -1.33
CA ASP A 134 -21.84 24.00 -2.59
C ASP A 134 -22.45 22.58 -2.44
N GLY A 135 -23.12 22.31 -1.31
CA GLY A 135 -23.72 21.04 -0.95
C GLY A 135 -22.81 20.08 -0.17
N ASP A 136 -21.59 20.49 0.14
CA ASP A 136 -20.65 19.76 0.98
C ASP A 136 -21.02 19.89 2.47
N ALA A 137 -20.67 18.90 3.27
CA ALA A 137 -20.98 18.89 4.69
C ALA A 137 -19.93 18.19 5.55
N GLU A 138 -19.89 18.54 6.84
CA GLU A 138 -19.35 17.66 7.87
C GLU A 138 -20.48 17.02 8.68
N VAL A 139 -20.34 15.74 8.99
CA VAL A 139 -21.23 15.00 9.88
C VAL A 139 -20.48 14.71 11.16
N ILE A 140 -20.96 15.25 12.28
CA ILE A 140 -20.33 15.08 13.59
C ILE A 140 -21.29 14.32 14.51
N PHE A 141 -20.83 13.22 15.12
CA PHE A 141 -21.55 12.53 16.18
C PHE A 141 -20.91 12.78 17.54
N ARG A 142 -21.73 12.94 18.57
CA ARG A 142 -21.31 13.09 19.97
C ARG A 142 -22.12 12.18 20.87
N TYR A 143 -21.45 11.39 21.70
CA TYR A 143 -22.09 10.52 22.69
C TYR A 143 -21.23 10.34 23.94
N ALA A 144 -21.87 10.17 25.09
CA ALA A 144 -21.16 10.17 26.37
C ALA A 144 -20.41 8.86 26.69
N ASP A 145 -20.93 7.70 26.24
CA ASP A 145 -20.34 6.36 26.40
C ASP A 145 -21.19 5.36 25.57
N MET A 146 -20.62 4.71 24.56
CA MET A 146 -21.28 3.61 23.84
C MET A 146 -20.75 2.31 24.43
N GLY A 147 -21.63 1.51 25.04
CA GLY A 147 -21.23 0.24 25.61
C GLY A 147 -21.40 -0.95 24.70
N GLU A 148 -20.76 -2.04 25.10
CA GLU A 148 -21.03 -3.38 24.58
C GLU A 148 -22.51 -3.71 24.78
N THR A 149 -23.28 -3.56 23.71
CA THR A 149 -24.66 -4.01 23.66
C THR A 149 -24.62 -5.52 23.51
N GLY A 150 -24.88 -6.28 24.58
CA GLY A 150 -24.92 -7.76 24.50
C GLY A 150 -26.09 -8.33 23.68
N ASP A 151 -26.67 -7.54 22.78
CA ASP A 151 -27.62 -7.94 21.76
C ASP A 151 -26.96 -7.72 20.39
N SER A 152 -27.22 -8.61 19.45
CA SER A 152 -26.36 -8.84 18.29
C SER A 152 -26.76 -8.06 17.03
N TRP A 153 -27.34 -6.86 17.14
CA TRP A 153 -28.07 -6.20 16.04
C TRP A 153 -27.74 -4.71 15.80
N TYR A 154 -26.62 -4.18 16.31
CA TYR A 154 -26.38 -2.72 16.33
C TYR A 154 -25.34 -2.29 15.29
N SER A 155 -25.62 -1.19 14.61
CA SER A 155 -24.69 -0.50 13.71
C SER A 155 -24.89 1.03 13.83
N ALA A 156 -23.86 1.82 13.57
CA ALA A 156 -24.00 3.25 13.30
C ALA A 156 -23.57 3.48 11.84
N GLY A 157 -23.84 4.64 11.25
CA GLY A 157 -23.25 4.93 9.95
C GLY A 157 -23.96 5.95 9.07
N LEU A 158 -23.40 6.09 7.88
CA LEU A 158 -23.94 6.81 6.73
C LEU A 158 -24.07 5.82 5.57
N THR A 159 -25.22 5.77 4.91
CA THR A 159 -25.45 4.88 3.75
C THR A 159 -25.97 5.68 2.56
N ALA A 160 -25.38 5.47 1.38
CA ALA A 160 -25.85 6.00 0.10
C ALA A 160 -26.19 4.85 -0.90
N GLU A 161 -27.16 5.06 -1.80
CA GLU A 161 -27.66 4.04 -2.74
C GLU A 161 -26.59 3.58 -3.75
N TRP A 162 -25.65 4.48 -4.06
CA TRP A 162 -24.56 4.26 -5.01
C TRP A 162 -23.30 4.99 -4.53
N GLY A 163 -22.30 4.27 -4.02
CA GLY A 163 -20.96 4.82 -3.76
C GLY A 163 -20.55 4.84 -2.30
N SER A 164 -20.99 5.86 -1.54
CA SER A 164 -20.41 6.21 -0.23
C SER A 164 -21.20 5.64 0.95
N SER A 165 -20.62 4.68 1.67
CA SER A 165 -21.21 4.14 2.88
C SER A 165 -20.14 3.93 3.95
N ILE A 166 -20.39 4.40 5.16
CA ILE A 166 -19.66 3.99 6.35
C ILE A 166 -20.67 3.31 7.25
N VAL A 167 -20.46 2.04 7.56
CA VAL A 167 -21.31 1.28 8.48
C VAL A 167 -20.41 0.68 9.56
N PHE A 168 -20.66 1.03 10.81
CA PHE A 168 -20.03 0.41 11.97
C PHE A 168 -20.69 -0.95 12.19
N GLU A 169 -19.92 -2.02 11.98
CA GLU A 169 -20.50 -3.32 11.60
C GLU A 169 -20.92 -4.25 12.75
N HIS A 170 -21.56 -5.34 12.30
CA HIS A 170 -22.37 -6.34 12.98
C HIS A 170 -21.85 -7.76 12.64
N TRP A 171 -21.89 -8.65 13.66
CA TRP A 171 -21.69 -10.12 13.72
C TRP A 171 -20.32 -10.73 13.38
N ASP A 172 -19.70 -11.27 14.43
CA ASP A 172 -18.52 -12.16 14.51
C ASP A 172 -17.13 -11.51 14.67
N SER A 173 -17.04 -10.20 14.93
CA SER A 173 -15.73 -9.55 15.15
C SER A 173 -15.23 -9.58 16.60
N GLY A 174 -16.11 -9.72 17.60
CA GLY A 174 -15.68 -9.77 19.01
C GLY A 174 -15.02 -8.47 19.52
N ILE A 175 -15.30 -7.36 18.85
CA ILE A 175 -14.71 -6.02 19.04
C ILE A 175 -15.38 -5.32 20.24
N PRO A 176 -14.69 -5.10 21.37
CA PRO A 176 -15.18 -4.35 22.52
C PRO A 176 -15.35 -2.85 22.24
N ALA A 177 -16.21 -2.17 23.01
CA ALA A 177 -16.56 -0.76 22.85
C ALA A 177 -15.40 0.26 22.82
N PHE A 178 -14.20 -0.09 23.32
CA PHE A 178 -13.02 0.78 23.21
C PHE A 178 -12.40 0.76 21.81
N GLU A 179 -12.59 -0.31 21.03
CA GLU A 179 -12.11 -0.40 19.64
C GLU A 179 -13.00 0.42 18.68
N LEU A 180 -14.19 0.89 19.13
CA LEU A 180 -14.95 1.94 18.42
C LEU A 180 -14.28 3.31 18.51
N ASP A 181 -13.44 3.54 19.53
CA ASP A 181 -12.62 4.74 19.57
C ASP A 181 -11.48 4.70 18.53
N ASP A 182 -11.17 3.51 18.02
CA ASP A 182 -10.17 3.24 16.98
C ASP A 182 -10.82 2.95 15.60
N THR A 183 -12.15 2.93 15.50
CA THR A 183 -12.82 2.74 14.20
C THR A 183 -12.74 3.99 13.33
N PRO A 184 -12.73 3.81 11.99
CA PRO A 184 -12.80 4.91 11.05
C PRO A 184 -13.89 5.93 11.46
N GLY A 185 -13.51 7.12 11.91
CA GLY A 185 -14.39 8.30 12.06
C GLY A 185 -14.13 9.07 13.33
N ASN A 186 -13.37 8.48 14.24
CA ASN A 186 -13.05 9.09 15.51
C ASN A 186 -12.03 10.22 15.34
N THR A 187 -12.30 11.33 16.02
CA THR A 187 -11.42 12.51 16.08
C THR A 187 -10.25 12.34 17.08
N GLY A 188 -10.07 11.14 17.64
CA GLY A 188 -9.20 10.87 18.79
C GLY A 188 -9.80 11.30 20.14
N ILE A 189 -11.04 11.81 20.14
CA ILE A 189 -11.79 12.18 21.34
C ILE A 189 -12.86 11.12 21.60
N ALA A 190 -12.76 10.46 22.76
CA ALA A 190 -13.73 9.44 23.18
C ALA A 190 -15.18 9.94 23.02
N GLY A 191 -15.94 9.23 22.18
CA GLY A 191 -17.33 9.52 21.89
C GLY A 191 -17.59 10.66 20.89
N VAL A 192 -16.61 11.07 20.09
CA VAL A 192 -16.78 12.07 19.02
C VAL A 192 -16.28 11.56 17.68
N TRP A 193 -17.20 11.49 16.72
CA TRP A 193 -16.88 11.13 15.34
C TRP A 193 -17.15 12.28 14.39
N GLN A 194 -16.31 12.48 13.38
CA GLN A 194 -16.42 13.52 12.37
C GLN A 194 -16.13 12.92 10.99
N TYR A 195 -17.00 13.19 10.03
CA TYR A 195 -16.86 12.77 8.63
C TYR A 195 -17.04 13.99 7.75
N ARG A 196 -16.34 14.01 6.63
CA ARG A 196 -16.53 15.04 5.62
C ARG A 196 -17.16 14.43 4.38
N ILE A 197 -18.09 15.16 3.77
CA ILE A 197 -18.75 14.82 2.52
C ILE A 197 -18.45 15.96 1.56
N VAL A 198 -17.71 15.67 0.49
CA VAL A 198 -17.35 16.63 -0.55
C VAL A 198 -17.79 16.08 -1.90
N ASP A 199 -18.43 16.91 -2.72
CA ASP A 199 -19.02 16.53 -4.00
C ASP A 199 -19.96 15.30 -3.89
N GLY A 200 -20.61 15.14 -2.73
CA GLY A 200 -21.50 14.03 -2.44
C GLY A 200 -20.84 12.71 -2.07
N VAL A 201 -19.52 12.72 -1.88
CA VAL A 201 -18.69 11.55 -1.55
C VAL A 201 -18.10 11.73 -0.16
N LEU A 202 -18.11 10.68 0.65
CA LEU A 202 -17.38 10.67 1.92
C LEU A 202 -15.88 10.81 1.64
N GLU A 203 -15.25 11.89 2.12
CA GLU A 203 -13.79 12.05 2.04
C GLU A 203 -13.08 11.13 3.05
N PRO A 204 -11.88 10.65 2.71
CA PRO A 204 -11.12 9.79 3.58
C PRO A 204 -10.39 10.65 4.66
N GLY A 205 -10.24 10.10 5.88
CA GLY A 205 -9.27 10.53 6.91
C GLY A 205 -9.09 12.01 7.28
N LEU A 206 -7.97 12.27 7.95
CA LEU A 206 -7.36 13.57 8.20
C LEU A 206 -6.82 14.13 6.89
N ILE A 207 -7.07 15.41 6.63
CA ILE A 207 -6.42 16.16 5.56
C ILE A 207 -5.61 17.27 6.22
N GLU A 208 -4.29 17.21 6.09
CA GLU A 208 -3.37 18.16 6.72
C GLU A 208 -2.29 18.64 5.73
N ASP A 209 -2.13 19.96 5.66
CA ASP A 209 -1.00 20.60 4.99
C ASP A 209 -0.04 21.13 6.05
N GLY A 210 1.25 20.84 5.86
CA GLY A 210 2.34 21.36 6.67
C GLY A 210 2.70 22.81 6.39
N THR A 211 3.94 23.11 6.70
CA THR A 211 4.55 24.42 6.60
C THR A 211 5.81 24.35 5.74
N PRO A 212 6.50 25.47 5.47
CA PRO A 212 7.83 25.44 4.86
C PRO A 212 8.96 25.09 5.85
N GLU A 213 8.62 24.62 7.05
CA GLU A 213 9.55 24.20 8.09
C GLU A 213 9.27 22.75 8.48
N ALA A 214 10.23 22.09 9.13
CA ALA A 214 10.08 20.70 9.58
C ALA A 214 8.83 20.49 10.47
N ASP A 215 7.96 19.60 10.03
CA ASP A 215 6.69 19.23 10.64
C ASP A 215 6.68 17.78 11.13
N LEU A 216 5.77 17.51 12.07
CA LEU A 216 5.44 16.16 12.53
C LEU A 216 3.95 15.94 12.31
N MET A 217 3.63 15.11 11.33
CA MET A 217 2.26 14.76 10.95
C MET A 217 1.97 13.32 11.32
N VAL A 218 0.81 13.10 11.94
CA VAL A 218 0.37 11.77 12.34
C VAL A 218 -1.08 11.62 11.92
N GLY A 219 -1.29 10.69 11.00
CA GLY A 219 -2.57 10.22 10.51
C GLY A 219 -3.40 9.50 11.57
N THR A 220 -4.50 8.97 11.11
CA THR A 220 -5.53 8.26 11.86
C THR A 220 -5.58 6.81 11.41
N ALA A 221 -6.60 6.05 11.81
CA ALA A 221 -6.80 4.69 11.29
C ALA A 221 -7.65 4.68 10.00
N ARG A 222 -7.56 5.74 9.19
CA ARG A 222 -8.34 5.95 7.96
C ARG A 222 -7.41 6.43 6.87
N GLY A 223 -7.86 6.30 5.61
CA GLY A 223 -7.18 6.93 4.49
C GLY A 223 -7.01 8.43 4.65
N ASP A 224 -5.83 8.92 4.99
CA ASP A 224 -5.53 10.31 5.22
C ASP A 224 -4.91 10.96 3.98
N VAL A 225 -4.83 12.30 3.96
CA VAL A 225 -4.09 13.07 2.96
C VAL A 225 -3.16 14.04 3.69
N LEU A 226 -1.87 13.73 3.76
CA LEU A 226 -0.88 14.48 4.52
C LEU A 226 0.19 15.05 3.57
N ASN A 227 0.36 16.38 3.56
CA ASN A 227 1.31 17.07 2.69
C ASN A 227 2.34 17.87 3.51
N GLY A 228 3.60 17.43 3.56
CA GLY A 228 4.73 18.08 4.23
C GLY A 228 5.04 19.50 3.73
N LEU A 229 4.96 19.69 2.41
CA LEU A 229 5.31 20.90 1.65
C LEU A 229 6.82 21.19 1.62
N GLY A 230 7.42 21.58 2.74
CA GLY A 230 8.87 21.76 2.76
C GLY A 230 9.43 21.85 4.16
N GLY A 231 10.68 21.44 4.33
CA GLY A 231 11.18 21.11 5.66
C GLY A 231 11.72 19.68 5.63
N ASP A 232 12.35 19.25 6.70
CA ASP A 232 12.67 17.84 6.86
C ASP A 232 11.54 17.27 7.75
N ASP A 233 10.53 16.69 7.13
CA ASP A 233 9.26 16.34 7.75
C ASP A 233 9.24 14.89 8.25
N THR A 234 8.39 14.62 9.24
CA THR A 234 8.10 13.25 9.69
C THR A 234 6.60 13.01 9.53
N ILE A 235 6.22 12.09 8.65
CA ILE A 235 4.84 11.78 8.29
C ILE A 235 4.55 10.32 8.62
N GLN A 236 3.51 10.07 9.41
CA GLN A 236 3.05 8.72 9.74
C GLN A 236 1.58 8.55 9.35
N GLY A 237 1.26 7.71 8.37
CA GLY A 237 -0.11 7.41 7.92
C GLY A 237 -0.89 6.58 8.96
N ASN A 238 -0.28 5.51 9.46
CA ASN A 238 -0.87 4.49 10.34
C ASN A 238 -1.73 3.47 9.57
N ASP A 239 -2.99 3.25 9.95
CA ASP A 239 -3.84 2.30 9.22
C ASP A 239 -4.69 3.12 8.25
N GLY A 240 -4.95 2.61 7.05
CA GLY A 240 -5.75 3.36 6.09
C GLY A 240 -5.19 3.23 4.70
N ALA A 241 -5.92 3.71 3.70
CA ALA A 241 -5.35 3.85 2.37
C ALA A 241 -5.01 5.34 2.21
N ASP A 242 -3.77 5.68 2.53
CA ASP A 242 -3.30 7.05 2.73
C ASP A 242 -2.70 7.64 1.46
N VAL A 243 -2.70 8.97 1.38
CA VAL A 243 -1.99 9.75 0.37
C VAL A 243 -1.00 10.66 1.10
N LEU A 244 0.28 10.34 1.00
CA LEU A 244 1.36 11.01 1.75
C LEU A 244 2.32 11.68 0.76
N ASP A 245 2.62 12.97 0.97
CA ASP A 245 3.57 13.74 0.15
C ASP A 245 4.54 14.50 1.08
N GLY A 246 5.83 14.18 1.06
CA GLY A 246 6.87 14.87 1.86
C GLY A 246 7.13 16.29 1.37
N GLY A 247 7.28 16.48 0.06
CA GLY A 247 7.42 17.79 -0.56
C GLY A 247 8.88 18.17 -0.81
N ASN A 248 9.49 19.05 -0.02
CA ASN A 248 10.90 19.43 -0.22
C ASN A 248 11.68 19.33 1.09
N GLY A 249 12.86 18.73 1.05
CA GLY A 249 13.70 18.47 2.19
C GLY A 249 13.85 16.97 2.36
N ASN A 250 14.51 16.55 3.43
CA ASN A 250 14.76 15.12 3.64
C ASN A 250 13.70 14.57 4.60
N ASP A 251 12.71 13.89 4.06
CA ASP A 251 11.50 13.51 4.76
C ASP A 251 11.57 12.05 5.26
N GLU A 252 10.94 11.77 6.41
CA GLU A 252 10.76 10.43 6.97
C GLU A 252 9.26 10.08 6.89
N ILE A 253 8.89 9.13 6.02
CA ILE A 253 7.50 8.78 5.73
C ILE A 253 7.25 7.30 6.02
N ASP A 254 6.22 7.01 6.82
CA ASP A 254 5.73 5.66 7.14
C ASP A 254 4.25 5.58 6.75
N GLY A 255 3.93 4.80 5.70
CA GLY A 255 2.55 4.56 5.23
C GLY A 255 1.73 3.82 6.28
N GLY A 256 2.21 2.63 6.64
CA GLY A 256 1.70 1.85 7.75
C GLY A 256 0.96 0.60 7.27
N LEU A 257 -0.36 0.51 7.44
CA LEU A 257 -1.16 -0.64 7.01
C LEU A 257 -2.21 -0.24 5.97
N SER A 258 -2.45 -1.16 5.04
CA SER A 258 -3.27 -1.05 3.82
C SER A 258 -2.52 -0.39 2.67
N GLN A 259 -3.20 -0.24 1.52
CA GLN A 259 -2.58 0.24 0.29
C GLN A 259 -2.46 1.76 0.30
N ASP A 260 -1.23 2.25 0.29
CA ASP A 260 -0.90 3.66 0.36
C ASP A 260 -0.36 4.22 -0.96
N SER A 261 -0.45 5.54 -1.10
CA SER A 261 0.14 6.32 -2.19
C SER A 261 1.11 7.33 -1.60
N ILE A 262 2.41 7.06 -1.71
CA ILE A 262 3.46 7.81 -1.03
C ILE A 262 4.38 8.50 -2.05
N THR A 263 4.69 9.75 -1.79
CA THR A 263 5.65 10.56 -2.54
C THR A 263 6.66 11.19 -1.58
N GLY A 264 7.96 10.96 -1.78
CA GLY A 264 9.03 11.63 -1.04
C GLY A 264 9.10 13.10 -1.42
N GLY A 265 9.47 13.37 -2.68
CA GLY A 265 9.54 14.71 -3.22
C GLY A 265 10.98 15.10 -3.53
N ALA A 266 11.42 16.28 -3.13
CA ALA A 266 12.76 16.76 -3.40
C ALA A 266 13.65 16.71 -2.17
N GLY A 267 14.60 15.80 -2.11
CA GLY A 267 15.56 15.64 -1.03
C GLY A 267 15.95 14.17 -0.91
N ALA A 268 16.72 13.83 0.12
CA ALA A 268 17.07 12.43 0.38
C ALA A 268 16.09 11.88 1.41
N ASP A 269 15.06 11.20 0.93
CA ASP A 269 13.91 10.76 1.71
C ASP A 269 14.09 9.33 2.23
N THR A 270 13.43 9.02 3.35
CA THR A 270 13.33 7.68 3.91
C THR A 270 11.87 7.28 3.96
N ILE A 271 11.48 6.30 3.16
CA ILE A 271 10.09 5.89 2.96
C ILE A 271 9.92 4.42 3.33
N THR A 272 8.90 4.12 4.14
CA THR A 272 8.42 2.77 4.40
C THR A 272 6.95 2.69 3.98
N GLY A 273 6.60 1.80 3.04
CA GLY A 273 5.21 1.55 2.63
C GLY A 273 4.43 0.88 3.75
N GLY A 274 5.02 -0.19 4.31
CA GLY A 274 4.50 -0.86 5.49
C GLY A 274 3.84 -2.16 5.10
N GLY A 275 2.51 -2.25 5.02
CA GLY A 275 1.89 -3.45 4.49
C GLY A 275 0.59 -3.19 3.80
N GLY A 276 0.35 -3.85 2.67
CA GLY A 276 -0.58 -3.36 1.67
C GLY A 276 0.12 -3.41 0.33
N ASN A 277 -0.60 -3.13 -0.76
CA ASN A 277 0.04 -3.06 -2.07
C ASN A 277 0.28 -1.59 -2.39
N ASP A 278 1.45 -1.08 -2.11
CA ASP A 278 1.72 0.36 -2.05
C ASP A 278 2.20 0.91 -3.39
N GLN A 279 1.95 2.20 -3.61
CA GLN A 279 2.52 2.96 -4.71
C GLN A 279 3.45 4.03 -4.12
N ILE A 280 4.74 3.91 -4.38
CA ILE A 280 5.77 4.75 -3.77
C ILE A 280 6.64 5.40 -4.85
N SER A 281 6.90 6.69 -4.70
CA SER A 281 7.82 7.45 -5.56
C SER A 281 8.78 8.28 -4.71
N GLY A 282 10.09 8.10 -4.85
CA GLY A 282 11.12 8.94 -4.21
C GLY A 282 11.18 10.34 -4.81
N GLN A 283 11.23 10.42 -6.15
CA GLN A 283 11.43 11.64 -6.95
C GLN A 283 12.88 12.15 -6.94
N ASP A 284 13.16 13.39 -6.51
CA ASP A 284 14.46 14.04 -6.71
C ASP A 284 15.34 13.84 -5.46
N GLY A 285 16.37 13.02 -5.52
CA GLY A 285 17.41 12.89 -4.50
C GLY A 285 17.84 11.45 -4.32
N ASN A 286 18.60 11.18 -3.26
CA ASN A 286 19.11 9.84 -3.01
C ASN A 286 18.24 9.22 -1.91
N ASP A 287 17.24 8.46 -2.33
CA ASP A 287 16.17 7.99 -1.46
C ASP A 287 16.45 6.60 -0.90
N THR A 288 15.83 6.29 0.23
CA THR A 288 15.80 4.94 0.82
C THR A 288 14.35 4.51 0.95
N ILE A 289 13.95 3.49 0.19
CA ILE A 289 12.55 3.04 0.10
C ILE A 289 12.46 1.56 0.46
N ASP A 290 11.55 1.21 1.37
CA ASP A 290 11.13 -0.17 1.72
C ASP A 290 9.63 -0.30 1.48
N GLY A 291 9.20 -1.06 0.47
CA GLY A 291 7.77 -1.28 0.18
C GLY A 291 7.06 -2.02 1.30
N GLY A 292 7.71 -3.06 1.83
CA GLY A 292 7.27 -3.80 3.00
C GLY A 292 6.47 -5.06 2.64
N ASP A 293 5.22 -5.15 3.09
CA ASP A 293 4.37 -6.33 2.90
C ASP A 293 3.37 -6.13 1.76
N GLY A 294 3.61 -6.64 0.56
CA GLY A 294 2.50 -6.71 -0.38
C GLY A 294 2.85 -7.03 -1.80
N SER A 295 2.45 -6.19 -2.73
CA SER A 295 2.86 -6.30 -4.12
C SER A 295 2.90 -4.86 -4.59
N ASP A 296 4.09 -4.30 -4.45
CA ASP A 296 4.31 -2.88 -4.37
C ASP A 296 4.79 -2.37 -5.72
N THR A 297 4.57 -1.08 -5.95
CA THR A 297 5.06 -0.38 -7.13
C THR A 297 5.92 0.78 -6.67
N ILE A 298 7.22 0.69 -6.94
CA ILE A 298 8.23 1.60 -6.41
C ILE A 298 8.97 2.26 -7.57
N TYR A 299 9.13 3.57 -7.48
CA TYR A 299 9.96 4.38 -8.36
C TYR A 299 10.96 5.15 -7.50
N GLY A 300 12.27 4.95 -7.71
CA GLY A 300 13.32 5.73 -7.05
C GLY A 300 13.27 7.18 -7.53
N GLY A 301 13.61 7.40 -8.80
CA GLY A 301 13.49 8.70 -9.44
C GLY A 301 14.83 9.21 -9.95
N VAL A 302 15.33 10.30 -9.40
CA VAL A 302 16.59 10.94 -9.79
C VAL A 302 17.53 10.99 -8.61
N GLY A 303 18.60 10.20 -8.63
CA GLY A 303 19.65 10.15 -7.65
C GLY A 303 20.12 8.72 -7.45
N ASP A 304 21.13 8.50 -6.61
CA ASP A 304 21.56 7.13 -6.34
C ASP A 304 20.69 6.55 -5.20
N ASP A 305 19.70 5.72 -5.55
CA ASP A 305 18.64 5.25 -4.66
C ASP A 305 18.92 3.87 -4.04
N LEU A 306 18.36 3.64 -2.86
CA LEU A 306 18.34 2.33 -2.20
C LEU A 306 16.89 1.84 -2.09
N LEU A 307 16.53 0.90 -2.95
CA LEU A 307 15.19 0.33 -3.03
C LEU A 307 15.24 -1.11 -2.50
N ALA A 308 14.79 -1.32 -1.27
CA ALA A 308 14.98 -2.58 -0.57
C ALA A 308 13.70 -3.09 0.08
N GLU A 309 13.22 -4.23 -0.39
CA GLU A 309 12.12 -4.94 0.27
C GLU A 309 12.62 -5.75 1.48
N SER A 310 11.97 -5.58 2.64
CA SER A 310 12.34 -6.28 3.87
C SER A 310 12.28 -7.82 3.72
N TRP A 311 13.46 -8.44 3.72
CA TRP A 311 13.65 -9.87 3.93
C TRP A 311 13.01 -10.30 5.27
N VAL A 312 11.77 -10.81 5.31
CA VAL A 312 11.22 -11.84 6.24
C VAL A 312 9.69 -11.74 6.43
N THR A 313 8.93 -12.75 5.98
CA THR A 313 8.36 -13.87 6.78
C THR A 313 7.75 -14.92 5.83
N ALA A 314 7.67 -16.19 6.27
CA ALA A 314 7.28 -17.35 5.45
C ALA A 314 5.83 -17.34 4.92
N GLU A 315 5.03 -16.30 5.21
CA GLU A 315 3.66 -16.14 4.71
C GLU A 315 3.60 -15.40 3.36
N ARG A 316 4.74 -14.88 2.88
CA ARG A 316 4.83 -13.85 1.82
C ARG A 316 5.43 -14.30 0.47
N TRP A 317 5.44 -15.60 0.19
CA TRP A 317 6.08 -16.20 -1.01
C TRP A 317 5.51 -15.81 -2.40
N ASN A 318 4.61 -14.82 -2.49
CA ASN A 318 3.99 -14.39 -3.76
C ASN A 318 3.78 -12.86 -3.84
N ALA A 319 4.55 -12.07 -3.11
CA ALA A 319 4.56 -10.62 -3.23
C ALA A 319 5.27 -10.28 -4.55
N ASN A 320 4.54 -9.90 -5.60
CA ASN A 320 5.18 -9.65 -6.90
C ASN A 320 5.33 -8.15 -7.06
N ASP A 321 6.56 -7.66 -6.92
CA ASP A 321 6.84 -6.24 -6.87
C ASP A 321 7.22 -5.70 -8.25
N ARG A 322 6.94 -4.42 -8.47
CA ARG A 322 7.42 -3.65 -9.62
C ARG A 322 8.32 -2.54 -9.11
N ILE A 323 9.60 -2.59 -9.44
CA ILE A 323 10.59 -1.64 -8.94
C ILE A 323 11.34 -1.01 -10.13
N GLU A 324 11.45 0.31 -10.13
CA GLU A 324 12.19 1.11 -11.12
C GLU A 324 13.16 2.03 -10.37
N GLY A 325 14.47 1.89 -10.60
CA GLY A 325 15.53 2.72 -10.01
C GLY A 325 15.42 4.17 -10.50
N GLY A 326 15.67 4.38 -11.79
CA GLY A 326 15.50 5.67 -12.43
C GLY A 326 16.81 6.23 -12.98
N GLU A 327 17.12 7.50 -12.72
CA GLU A 327 18.40 8.11 -13.08
C GLU A 327 19.35 8.05 -11.87
N GLY A 328 20.49 7.37 -11.97
CA GLY A 328 21.47 7.29 -10.89
C GLY A 328 22.03 5.89 -10.76
N ASN A 329 22.96 5.65 -9.83
CA ASN A 329 23.49 4.30 -9.59
C ASN A 329 22.71 3.65 -8.45
N ASP A 330 21.68 2.89 -8.81
CA ASP A 330 20.68 2.43 -7.87
C ASP A 330 21.04 1.06 -7.30
N THR A 331 20.57 0.79 -6.08
CA THR A 331 20.67 -0.52 -5.45
C THR A 331 19.28 -1.07 -5.19
N VAL A 332 18.91 -2.16 -5.88
CA VAL A 332 17.56 -2.71 -5.86
C VAL A 332 17.51 -4.17 -5.40
N GLN A 333 16.54 -4.50 -4.55
CA GLN A 333 16.33 -5.84 -3.98
C GLN A 333 14.85 -6.23 -3.97
N GLY A 334 14.42 -7.18 -4.81
CA GLY A 334 13.02 -7.66 -4.90
C GLY A 334 12.57 -8.66 -3.82
N ALA A 335 13.52 -9.41 -3.24
CA ALA A 335 13.29 -10.32 -2.12
C ALA A 335 12.46 -11.60 -2.43
N TYR A 336 11.14 -11.62 -2.27
CA TYR A 336 10.32 -12.83 -2.40
C TYR A 336 9.13 -12.63 -3.34
N GLY A 337 9.16 -13.26 -4.50
CA GLY A 337 8.03 -13.27 -5.42
C GLY A 337 8.51 -13.24 -6.85
N ASN A 338 7.61 -13.04 -7.80
CA ASN A 338 8.03 -12.92 -9.19
C ASN A 338 8.11 -11.43 -9.50
N ASP A 339 9.29 -10.85 -9.30
CA ASP A 339 9.47 -9.41 -9.32
C ASP A 339 9.81 -8.91 -10.72
N THR A 340 9.44 -7.66 -10.99
CA THR A 340 9.85 -6.93 -12.21
C THR A 340 10.71 -5.74 -11.79
N ILE A 341 12.01 -5.81 -12.09
CA ILE A 341 13.00 -4.81 -11.69
C ILE A 341 13.58 -4.14 -12.93
N ASP A 342 13.66 -2.82 -12.92
CA ASP A 342 14.32 -1.99 -13.95
C ASP A 342 15.30 -1.04 -13.25
N GLY A 343 16.59 -1.11 -13.58
CA GLY A 343 17.62 -0.24 -13.01
C GLY A 343 17.50 1.19 -13.54
N GLY A 344 17.49 1.34 -14.86
CA GLY A 344 17.28 2.61 -15.53
C GLY A 344 18.58 3.16 -16.13
N ASP A 345 18.88 4.43 -15.88
CA ASP A 345 20.10 5.10 -16.35
C ASP A 345 21.14 5.12 -15.21
N GLY A 346 22.23 4.35 -15.31
CA GLY A 346 23.32 4.38 -14.35
C GLY A 346 24.10 3.09 -14.28
N ASN A 347 24.90 2.89 -13.23
CA ASN A 347 25.56 1.60 -13.01
C ASN A 347 24.89 0.95 -11.82
N ASP A 348 23.88 0.13 -12.10
CA ASP A 348 22.93 -0.31 -11.11
C ASP A 348 23.32 -1.66 -10.51
N GLU A 349 22.83 -1.89 -9.30
CA GLU A 349 23.07 -3.09 -8.53
C GLU A 349 21.73 -3.76 -8.20
N LEU A 350 21.37 -4.78 -8.98
CA LEU A 350 20.04 -5.37 -8.98
C LEU A 350 20.05 -6.80 -8.43
N ARG A 351 19.10 -7.11 -7.55
CA ARG A 351 18.88 -8.46 -7.01
C ARG A 351 17.40 -8.85 -7.10
N GLY A 352 17.10 -9.90 -7.86
CA GLY A 352 15.76 -10.49 -7.94
C GLY A 352 15.34 -11.07 -6.59
N GLY A 353 15.98 -12.15 -6.18
CA GLY A 353 15.77 -12.74 -4.86
C GLY A 353 15.29 -14.17 -4.97
N HIS A 354 14.04 -14.43 -4.63
CA HIS A 354 13.44 -15.76 -4.67
C HIS A 354 12.25 -15.77 -5.62
N ASN A 355 12.11 -16.88 -6.35
CA ASN A 355 11.12 -17.15 -7.39
C ASN A 355 11.52 -16.52 -8.73
N GLN A 356 10.58 -16.33 -9.67
CA GLN A 356 10.91 -16.06 -11.08
C GLN A 356 10.91 -14.57 -11.35
N ASP A 357 12.10 -14.00 -11.47
CA ASP A 357 12.26 -12.56 -11.61
C ASP A 357 12.53 -12.15 -13.07
N GLU A 358 12.03 -10.97 -13.43
CA GLU A 358 12.37 -10.27 -14.67
C GLU A 358 13.13 -9.00 -14.33
N MET A 359 14.38 -8.89 -14.80
CA MET A 359 15.28 -7.80 -14.43
C MET A 359 15.87 -7.15 -15.68
N HIS A 360 15.86 -5.82 -15.73
CA HIS A 360 16.50 -4.99 -16.77
C HIS A 360 17.52 -4.08 -16.10
N GLY A 361 18.79 -4.10 -16.52
CA GLY A 361 19.84 -3.19 -16.06
C GLY A 361 19.58 -1.79 -16.58
N GLY A 362 19.55 -1.66 -17.92
CA GLY A 362 19.23 -0.42 -18.59
C GLY A 362 20.45 0.17 -19.28
N ALA A 363 20.85 1.37 -18.91
CA ALA A 363 21.97 2.07 -19.53
C ALA A 363 23.11 2.33 -18.53
N GLY A 364 24.24 1.69 -18.74
CA GLY A 364 25.47 1.80 -17.97
C GLY A 364 25.97 0.41 -17.61
N ASN A 365 26.91 0.30 -16.69
CA ASN A 365 27.56 -0.98 -16.41
C ASN A 365 26.92 -1.64 -15.18
N ASP A 366 25.95 -2.51 -15.43
CA ASP A 366 25.08 -3.01 -14.37
C ASP A 366 25.58 -4.31 -13.75
N THR A 367 25.22 -4.55 -12.50
CA THR A 367 25.50 -5.80 -11.78
C THR A 367 24.19 -6.42 -11.34
N MET A 368 23.88 -7.59 -11.89
CA MET A 368 22.59 -8.25 -11.71
C MET A 368 22.76 -9.65 -11.13
N ALA A 369 21.96 -9.98 -10.11
CA ALA A 369 21.84 -11.32 -9.56
C ALA A 369 20.38 -11.78 -9.51
N GLY A 370 20.03 -12.83 -10.26
CA GLY A 370 18.66 -13.38 -10.28
C GLY A 370 18.28 -14.00 -8.94
N GLY A 371 19.19 -14.79 -8.36
CA GLY A 371 18.95 -15.49 -7.10
C GLY A 371 18.34 -16.87 -7.31
N GLY A 372 17.33 -17.22 -6.53
CA GLY A 372 16.74 -18.55 -6.56
C GLY A 372 15.50 -18.61 -7.43
N GLY A 373 15.56 -19.18 -8.63
CA GLY A 373 14.37 -19.22 -9.48
C GLY A 373 14.64 -19.56 -10.93
N ASN A 374 13.77 -19.08 -11.82
CA ASN A 374 14.01 -19.19 -13.25
C ASN A 374 13.89 -17.77 -13.80
N ASP A 375 15.01 -17.08 -13.81
CA ASP A 375 15.03 -15.63 -13.93
C ASP A 375 15.37 -15.22 -15.35
N SER A 376 14.90 -14.04 -15.74
CA SER A 376 15.22 -13.39 -17.02
C SER A 376 15.98 -12.11 -16.74
N LEU A 377 17.27 -12.06 -17.08
CA LEU A 377 18.13 -10.90 -16.85
C LEU A 377 18.52 -10.29 -18.20
N TYR A 378 18.30 -8.98 -18.34
CA TYR A 378 18.64 -8.18 -19.50
C TYR A 378 19.61 -7.08 -19.05
N GLY A 379 20.87 -7.12 -19.50
CA GLY A 379 21.89 -6.12 -19.14
C GLY A 379 21.54 -4.76 -19.73
N GLY A 380 21.64 -4.64 -21.06
CA GLY A 380 21.21 -3.44 -21.77
C GLY A 380 22.36 -2.78 -22.52
N ASP A 381 22.53 -1.48 -22.38
CA ASP A 381 23.67 -0.75 -22.96
C ASP A 381 24.78 -0.63 -21.91
N GLY A 382 25.95 -1.23 -22.13
CA GLY A 382 27.10 -1.11 -21.23
C GLY A 382 27.85 -2.41 -21.05
N ASP A 383 28.87 -2.41 -20.18
CA ASP A 383 29.65 -3.61 -19.87
C ASP A 383 29.05 -4.27 -18.61
N ASP A 384 28.12 -5.21 -18.80
CA ASP A 384 27.28 -5.72 -17.70
C ASP A 384 27.83 -6.99 -17.03
N PHE A 385 27.41 -7.22 -15.78
CA PHE A 385 27.68 -8.45 -15.04
C PHE A 385 26.37 -9.16 -14.68
N LEU A 386 26.11 -10.31 -15.29
CA LEU A 386 24.87 -11.06 -15.14
C LEU A 386 25.12 -12.40 -14.44
N TYR A 387 24.54 -12.57 -13.25
CA TYR A 387 24.60 -13.80 -12.47
C TYR A 387 23.20 -14.38 -12.25
N GLY A 388 22.85 -15.43 -12.99
CA GLY A 388 21.55 -16.08 -12.84
C GLY A 388 21.40 -16.88 -11.53
N ASP A 389 22.49 -17.26 -10.87
CA ASP A 389 22.48 -18.10 -9.66
C ASP A 389 21.71 -19.45 -9.84
N ILE A 390 20.86 -19.86 -8.89
CA ILE A 390 20.24 -21.20 -8.88
C ILE A 390 19.00 -21.23 -9.77
N GLY A 391 18.92 -22.26 -10.61
CA GLY A 391 17.72 -22.63 -11.37
C GLY A 391 17.90 -22.45 -12.88
N PHE A 392 16.82 -22.23 -13.64
CA PHE A 392 16.87 -22.18 -15.12
C PHE A 392 16.74 -20.75 -15.63
N ASN A 393 17.89 -20.10 -15.79
CA ASN A 393 17.96 -18.68 -16.04
C ASN A 393 18.20 -18.37 -17.52
N THR A 394 17.62 -17.28 -17.99
CA THR A 394 17.83 -16.73 -19.34
C THR A 394 18.49 -15.36 -19.19
N THR A 395 19.57 -15.13 -19.93
CA THR A 395 20.33 -13.89 -19.87
C THR A 395 20.58 -13.33 -21.27
N GLU A 396 20.45 -12.02 -21.41
CA GLU A 396 20.81 -11.23 -22.58
C GLU A 396 21.73 -10.10 -22.11
N GLY A 397 22.97 -10.04 -22.61
CA GLY A 397 23.92 -9.01 -22.19
C GLY A 397 23.58 -7.66 -22.80
N GLY A 398 23.22 -7.65 -24.08
CA GLY A 398 22.92 -6.44 -24.83
C GLY A 398 24.16 -5.90 -25.54
N ALA A 399 24.44 -4.61 -25.39
CA ALA A 399 25.48 -3.91 -26.12
C ALA A 399 26.66 -3.55 -25.20
N GLY A 400 27.73 -4.34 -25.27
CA GLY A 400 28.99 -4.00 -24.62
C GLY A 400 29.83 -5.25 -24.37
N ALA A 401 30.77 -5.18 -23.44
CA ALA A 401 31.62 -6.30 -23.09
C ALA A 401 31.10 -7.01 -21.83
N ASP A 402 30.12 -7.88 -22.02
CA ASP A 402 29.34 -8.44 -20.91
C ASP A 402 30.00 -9.65 -20.24
N THR A 403 29.70 -9.85 -18.96
CA THR A 403 30.21 -10.97 -18.17
C THR A 403 29.04 -11.77 -17.63
N PHE A 404 28.93 -13.01 -18.09
CA PHE A 404 27.95 -13.98 -17.61
C PHE A 404 28.61 -14.89 -16.58
N LEU A 405 28.09 -14.93 -15.36
CA LEU A 405 28.54 -15.85 -14.32
C LEU A 405 27.59 -17.06 -14.22
N LEU A 406 28.16 -18.25 -14.31
CA LEU A 406 27.45 -19.51 -14.16
C LEU A 406 27.67 -20.10 -12.76
N ASP A 407 26.57 -20.28 -12.02
CA ASP A 407 26.55 -21.06 -10.78
C ASP A 407 26.62 -22.58 -11.08
N PRO A 408 27.40 -23.37 -10.31
CA PRO A 408 27.50 -24.82 -10.49
C PRO A 408 26.20 -25.62 -10.28
N MET A 409 25.20 -25.03 -9.61
CA MET A 409 23.89 -25.62 -9.32
C MET A 409 22.77 -25.06 -10.23
N GLY A 410 23.07 -24.06 -11.06
CA GLY A 410 22.16 -23.47 -12.04
C GLY A 410 22.32 -24.01 -13.47
N VAL A 411 21.39 -23.58 -14.33
CA VAL A 411 21.39 -23.74 -15.79
C VAL A 411 21.22 -22.36 -16.40
N LEU A 412 22.13 -21.99 -17.30
CA LEU A 412 22.16 -20.67 -17.92
C LEU A 412 21.91 -20.75 -19.43
N THR A 413 20.94 -20.00 -19.92
CA THR A 413 20.71 -19.77 -21.35
C THR A 413 21.16 -18.36 -21.70
N ILE A 414 22.16 -18.23 -22.56
CA ILE A 414 22.63 -16.91 -23.03
C ILE A 414 22.10 -16.69 -24.45
N VAL A 415 21.35 -15.60 -24.62
CA VAL A 415 20.59 -15.32 -25.84
C VAL A 415 21.49 -14.77 -26.94
N ASP A 416 22.42 -13.88 -26.60
CA ASP A 416 23.09 -12.98 -27.54
C ASP A 416 24.62 -13.00 -27.51
N TYR A 417 25.25 -13.87 -26.69
CA TYR A 417 26.71 -13.97 -26.52
C TYR A 417 27.53 -13.66 -27.79
N ASN A 418 28.35 -12.61 -27.71
CA ASN A 418 29.17 -12.08 -28.79
C ASN A 418 30.63 -11.79 -28.33
N PRO A 419 31.57 -12.72 -28.54
CA PRO A 419 32.98 -12.49 -28.18
C PRO A 419 33.66 -11.38 -29.02
N GLY A 420 32.99 -10.87 -30.06
CA GLY A 420 33.45 -9.74 -30.85
C GLY A 420 33.21 -8.38 -30.17
N GLU A 421 32.25 -8.30 -29.26
CA GLU A 421 31.94 -7.11 -28.46
C GLU A 421 32.71 -7.12 -27.13
N GLY A 422 32.97 -8.31 -26.59
CA GLY A 422 33.90 -8.49 -25.47
C GLY A 422 33.47 -9.58 -24.50
N ASP A 423 32.37 -10.26 -24.79
CA ASP A 423 31.64 -11.09 -23.85
C ASP A 423 32.46 -12.25 -23.27
N ARG A 424 32.24 -12.47 -21.98
CA ARG A 424 32.94 -13.45 -21.16
C ARG A 424 31.96 -14.34 -20.46
N LEU A 425 32.22 -15.64 -20.50
CA LEU A 425 31.57 -16.61 -19.63
C LEU A 425 32.53 -17.00 -18.52
N ILE A 426 32.14 -16.68 -17.29
CA ILE A 426 32.84 -17.09 -16.08
C ILE A 426 32.06 -18.23 -15.45
N VAL A 427 32.78 -19.25 -15.00
CA VAL A 427 32.18 -20.35 -14.26
C VAL A 427 32.65 -20.23 -12.82
N ASP A 428 31.71 -20.01 -11.90
CA ASP A 428 32.06 -19.96 -10.49
C ASP A 428 32.66 -21.30 -10.04
N GLY A 429 33.76 -21.19 -9.30
CA GLY A 429 34.76 -22.21 -9.10
C GLY A 429 35.38 -22.18 -7.71
N ASP A 430 34.57 -22.23 -6.65
CA ASP A 430 34.97 -22.85 -5.38
C ASP A 430 34.55 -24.33 -5.29
N LEU A 431 34.57 -25.00 -6.44
CA LEU A 431 34.42 -26.45 -6.54
C LEU A 431 35.73 -27.14 -6.11
N TYR A 432 35.95 -27.25 -4.79
CA TYR A 432 37.06 -27.93 -4.10
C TYR A 432 38.09 -28.63 -5.04
N ALA A 433 39.21 -27.94 -5.25
CA ALA A 433 40.51 -28.43 -5.76
C ALA A 433 40.66 -28.78 -7.25
N ARG A 434 41.49 -27.98 -7.94
CA ARG A 434 42.45 -28.39 -9.00
C ARG A 434 41.93 -29.36 -10.07
N ASN A 435 40.85 -29.05 -10.79
CA ASN A 435 40.36 -29.91 -11.87
C ASN A 435 40.23 -29.19 -13.21
N SER A 436 40.42 -29.94 -14.29
CA SER A 436 40.45 -29.45 -15.67
C SER A 436 39.02 -29.35 -16.23
N PHE A 437 38.61 -28.15 -16.63
CA PHE A 437 37.39 -27.92 -17.41
C PHE A 437 37.65 -28.26 -18.88
N PHE A 438 36.71 -28.95 -19.52
CA PHE A 438 36.77 -29.27 -20.94
C PHE A 438 35.56 -28.64 -21.66
N ALA A 439 35.74 -27.47 -22.26
CA ALA A 439 34.84 -26.97 -23.30
C ALA A 439 35.35 -27.44 -24.66
N ARG A 440 34.52 -28.16 -25.43
CA ARG A 440 34.90 -28.66 -26.76
C ARG A 440 34.26 -27.78 -27.83
N SER A 441 34.95 -26.71 -28.21
CA SER A 441 34.62 -25.95 -29.43
C SER A 441 35.30 -26.58 -30.66
N GLY A 442 34.59 -26.59 -31.78
CA GLY A 442 35.15 -27.03 -33.04
C GLY A 442 34.21 -26.70 -34.19
N GLY A 443 34.15 -25.42 -34.57
CA GLY A 443 33.67 -24.88 -35.86
C GLY A 443 32.33 -25.43 -36.40
N ALA A 444 31.34 -24.55 -36.52
CA ALA A 444 29.97 -24.89 -36.97
C ALA A 444 29.36 -26.02 -36.13
N GLY A 445 28.90 -25.65 -34.93
CA GLY A 445 28.60 -26.53 -33.80
C GLY A 445 27.74 -27.76 -34.10
N GLU A 446 28.30 -28.93 -33.79
CA GLU A 446 27.56 -30.18 -33.59
C GLU A 446 27.96 -30.73 -32.22
N ILE A 447 27.00 -30.85 -31.30
CA ILE A 447 27.20 -31.36 -29.94
C ILE A 447 26.80 -32.82 -29.93
N TYR A 448 27.54 -33.64 -29.19
CA TYR A 448 27.34 -35.08 -29.17
C TYR A 448 27.31 -35.56 -27.72
N ASP A 449 26.30 -36.36 -27.35
CA ASP A 449 26.24 -37.02 -26.05
C ASP A 449 27.43 -37.98 -25.83
N ALA A 450 27.54 -38.53 -24.62
CA ALA A 450 28.61 -39.48 -24.26
C ALA A 450 28.66 -40.75 -25.15
N ASP A 451 27.58 -41.04 -25.88
CA ASP A 451 27.44 -42.15 -26.83
C ASP A 451 27.66 -41.73 -28.30
N GLY A 452 27.93 -40.46 -28.57
CA GLY A 452 28.17 -39.93 -29.90
C GLY A 452 26.91 -39.63 -30.70
N ASN A 453 25.75 -39.42 -30.05
CA ASN A 453 24.52 -38.97 -30.71
C ASN A 453 24.42 -37.44 -30.66
N ARG A 454 23.91 -36.84 -31.74
CA ARG A 454 23.75 -35.39 -31.85
C ARG A 454 22.79 -34.84 -30.80
N THR A 455 23.24 -33.86 -30.04
CA THR A 455 22.42 -32.96 -29.22
C THR A 455 22.62 -31.51 -29.70
N SER A 456 21.63 -30.65 -29.50
CA SER A 456 21.64 -29.24 -29.95
C SER A 456 22.66 -28.38 -29.18
N SER A 457 22.76 -27.09 -29.52
CA SER A 457 23.72 -26.02 -29.15
C SER A 457 24.02 -25.73 -27.65
N ALA A 458 23.97 -26.74 -26.78
CA ALA A 458 24.34 -26.67 -25.36
C ALA A 458 25.81 -27.06 -25.05
N LEU A 459 26.59 -26.16 -24.45
CA LEU A 459 27.89 -26.43 -23.85
C LEU A 459 27.71 -27.16 -22.51
N ASP A 460 27.94 -28.47 -22.51
CA ASP A 460 28.01 -29.28 -21.29
C ASP A 460 29.32 -29.03 -20.54
N ILE A 461 29.22 -28.53 -19.31
CA ILE A 461 30.37 -28.30 -18.45
C ILE A 461 30.61 -29.53 -17.58
N LEU A 462 31.66 -30.26 -17.95
CA LEU A 462 32.04 -31.53 -17.35
C LEU A 462 33.19 -31.34 -16.36
N TYR A 463 33.02 -31.92 -15.17
CA TYR A 463 34.02 -31.98 -14.11
C TYR A 463 34.62 -33.36 -13.99
N ARG A 464 35.93 -33.42 -13.75
CA ARG A 464 36.61 -34.65 -13.33
C ARG A 464 37.32 -34.39 -12.01
N ALA A 465 36.88 -35.06 -10.94
CA ALA A 465 37.59 -35.00 -9.66
C ALA A 465 39.00 -35.59 -9.76
N GLU A 466 39.96 -35.01 -9.04
CA GLU A 466 41.32 -35.51 -8.98
C GLU A 466 41.34 -36.96 -8.45
N GLY A 467 41.79 -37.89 -9.30
CA GLY A 467 41.83 -39.33 -8.99
C GLY A 467 40.60 -40.14 -9.43
N GLU A 468 39.56 -39.50 -9.98
CA GLU A 468 38.40 -40.17 -10.56
C GLU A 468 38.53 -40.30 -12.09
N PRO A 469 38.18 -41.45 -12.68
CA PRO A 469 38.27 -41.66 -14.12
C PRO A 469 37.13 -41.00 -14.91
N ASP A 470 35.98 -40.79 -14.26
CA ASP A 470 34.73 -40.38 -14.91
C ASP A 470 34.52 -38.86 -14.88
N LEU A 471 33.97 -38.34 -15.97
CA LEU A 471 33.49 -36.96 -16.06
C LEU A 471 32.05 -36.90 -15.52
N ARG A 472 31.72 -35.88 -14.73
CA ARG A 472 30.38 -35.57 -14.23
C ARG A 472 29.90 -34.28 -14.87
N LEU A 473 28.68 -34.26 -15.39
CA LEU A 473 28.02 -33.03 -15.80
C LEU A 473 27.71 -32.21 -14.54
N ILE A 474 28.15 -30.97 -14.52
CA ILE A 474 27.88 -30.04 -13.40
C ILE A 474 26.85 -29.01 -13.83
N ALA A 475 27.08 -28.38 -14.98
CA ALA A 475 26.18 -27.38 -15.51
C ALA A 475 26.02 -27.54 -17.03
N THR A 476 24.91 -27.03 -17.55
CA THR A 476 24.61 -26.98 -18.98
C THR A 476 24.41 -25.52 -19.34
N VAL A 477 25.16 -25.02 -20.34
CA VAL A 477 24.97 -23.67 -20.88
C VAL A 477 24.40 -23.79 -22.28
N THR A 478 23.28 -23.12 -22.58
CA THR A 478 22.76 -23.09 -23.96
C THR A 478 23.06 -21.75 -24.60
N LEU A 479 23.71 -21.76 -25.75
CA LEU A 479 23.94 -20.56 -26.56
C LEU A 479 22.96 -20.55 -27.74
N LEU A 480 22.18 -19.49 -27.86
CA LEU A 480 21.20 -19.33 -28.94
C LEU A 480 21.77 -18.57 -30.15
N SER A 481 22.88 -17.84 -29.98
CA SER A 481 23.62 -17.18 -31.04
C SER A 481 24.62 -18.12 -31.74
N GLY A 482 24.95 -17.84 -33.01
CA GLY A 482 25.87 -18.64 -33.82
C GLY A 482 27.33 -18.39 -33.46
N VAL A 483 27.80 -18.93 -32.32
CA VAL A 483 29.12 -18.65 -31.76
C VAL A 483 30.20 -19.60 -32.32
N ASP A 484 31.32 -19.04 -32.81
CA ASP A 484 32.47 -19.81 -33.33
C ASP A 484 33.49 -20.20 -32.22
N ALA A 485 33.53 -19.48 -31.09
CA ALA A 485 34.39 -19.75 -29.93
C ALA A 485 33.84 -19.07 -28.64
N VAL A 486 33.98 -19.74 -27.49
CA VAL A 486 33.64 -19.20 -26.15
C VAL A 486 34.95 -19.03 -25.36
N GLU A 487 35.17 -17.85 -24.79
CA GLU A 487 36.28 -17.60 -23.85
C GLU A 487 35.81 -17.95 -22.43
N LEU A 488 36.51 -18.88 -21.78
CA LEU A 488 36.27 -19.24 -20.38
C LEU A 488 37.31 -18.54 -19.52
N ALA A 489 36.86 -17.65 -18.64
CA ALA A 489 37.69 -17.03 -17.61
C ALA A 489 37.49 -17.73 -16.25
N LEU A 490 38.57 -17.80 -15.46
CA LEU A 490 38.51 -18.38 -14.10
C LEU A 490 38.16 -17.30 -13.08
N PRO A 491 37.54 -17.64 -11.93
CA PRO A 491 37.17 -16.65 -10.90
C PRO A 491 38.35 -15.78 -10.43
N SER A 492 39.59 -16.28 -10.46
CA SER A 492 40.78 -15.48 -10.14
C SER A 492 41.07 -14.32 -11.11
N GLU A 493 40.34 -14.25 -12.22
CA GLU A 493 40.42 -13.18 -13.23
C GLU A 493 39.29 -12.15 -13.07
N LEU A 494 38.40 -12.32 -12.08
CA LEU A 494 37.37 -11.35 -11.70
C LEU A 494 38.01 -10.06 -11.14
N ASN A 495 37.42 -8.92 -11.45
CA ASN A 495 37.87 -7.62 -10.97
C ASN A 495 37.70 -7.55 -9.44
N PRO A 496 38.74 -7.24 -8.64
CA PRO A 496 38.59 -7.08 -7.19
C PRO A 496 37.67 -5.92 -6.78
N ASP A 497 37.33 -5.02 -7.70
CA ASP A 497 36.36 -3.93 -7.50
C ASP A 497 34.90 -4.36 -7.79
N LEU A 498 34.63 -5.66 -8.01
CA LEU A 498 33.25 -6.18 -8.05
C LEU A 498 32.54 -5.90 -6.72
N SER A 499 31.26 -5.53 -6.82
CA SER A 499 30.46 -4.98 -5.73
C SER A 499 30.32 -5.94 -4.53
N PRO A 500 30.01 -5.44 -3.32
CA PRO A 500 29.79 -6.27 -2.13
C PRO A 500 28.72 -7.35 -2.34
N ILE A 501 27.76 -7.12 -3.22
CA ILE A 501 26.74 -8.10 -3.55
C ILE A 501 27.34 -9.39 -4.07
N ILE A 502 28.40 -9.28 -4.87
CA ILE A 502 29.14 -10.43 -5.41
C ILE A 502 29.94 -11.14 -4.32
N TRP A 503 30.43 -10.44 -3.29
CA TRP A 503 31.18 -11.04 -2.17
C TRP A 503 30.31 -11.76 -1.14
N ASP A 504 29.02 -11.44 -1.02
CA ASP A 504 28.10 -12.27 -0.24
C ASP A 504 27.81 -13.62 -0.95
N PHE A 505 28.11 -13.72 -2.25
CA PHE A 505 27.90 -14.93 -3.06
C PHE A 505 29.15 -15.84 -3.18
N PHE A 506 30.38 -15.33 -2.97
CA PHE A 506 31.65 -16.09 -2.92
C PHE A 506 32.09 -16.45 -1.50
#